data_AF-A0A2V9NMC8-F1
#
_entry.id   AF-A0A2V9NMC8-F1
#
_cell.length_a   1.000
_cell.length_b   1.000
_cell.length_c   1.000
_cell.angle_alpha   90.00
_cell.angle_beta   90.00
_cell.angle_gamma   90.00
#
_symmetry.space_group_name_H-M   'P 1'
#
loop_
_entity.id
_entity.type
_entity.pdbx_description
1 polymer ?
#
loop_
_entity_poly.entity_id
_entity_poly.type
_entity_poly.pdbx_seq_one_letter_code
_entity_poly.pdbx_strand_id
1 'polypeptide(L)'
;MQTGELSTDRANSARRLMQQQGLGEKQIAQVRGFADQLLRKPENAVDPSNRRISLIVQYIDPSDAQEARTAETVKSREQTEKK
;
A
#
# COMPACT_ATOMS: atom_id res chain seq x y z
N MET A 1 -5.21 9.01 -23.36
CA MET A 1 -5.73 9.09 -21.98
C MET A 1 -5.07 8.01 -21.13
N GLN A 2 -3.78 8.17 -20.82
CA GLN A 2 -2.95 7.07 -20.29
C GLN A 2 -2.04 7.60 -19.16
N THR A 3 -2.65 8.26 -18.17
CA THR A 3 -1.97 8.87 -17.02
C THR A 3 -1.83 7.89 -15.84
N GLY A 4 -2.61 6.79 -15.85
CA GLY A 4 -2.64 5.78 -14.79
C GLY A 4 -1.34 4.98 -14.61
N GLU A 5 -0.63 4.69 -15.70
CA GLU A 5 0.53 3.79 -15.68
C GLU A 5 1.74 4.41 -14.94
N LEU A 6 2.02 5.69 -15.17
CA LEU A 6 3.15 6.39 -14.51
C LEU A 6 2.92 6.65 -13.01
N SER A 7 1.66 6.83 -12.59
CA SER A 7 1.35 6.97 -11.16
C SER A 7 1.45 5.64 -10.44
N THR A 8 0.97 4.57 -11.06
CA THR A 8 1.02 3.22 -10.51
C THR A 8 2.45 2.70 -10.43
N ASP A 9 3.28 2.93 -11.46
CA ASP A 9 4.67 2.50 -11.44
C ASP A 9 5.51 3.20 -10.36
N ARG A 10 5.27 4.51 -10.12
CA ARG A 10 5.92 5.23 -9.02
C ARG A 10 5.50 4.71 -7.65
N ALA A 11 4.22 4.40 -7.47
CA ALA A 11 3.73 3.83 -6.23
C ALA A 11 4.33 2.44 -5.97
N ASN A 12 4.45 1.61 -7.02
CA ASN A 12 5.12 0.31 -6.95
C ASN A 12 6.63 0.42 -6.71
N SER A 13 7.29 1.42 -7.27
CA SER A 13 8.72 1.68 -7.01
C SER A 13 8.98 2.03 -5.55
N ALA A 14 8.14 2.90 -4.95
CA ALA A 14 8.22 3.20 -3.53
C ALA A 14 7.99 1.95 -2.66
N ARG A 15 7.01 1.10 -3.04
CA ARG A 15 6.75 -0.19 -2.38
C ARG A 15 7.99 -1.08 -2.36
N ARG A 16 8.61 -1.29 -3.53
CA ARG A 16 9.81 -2.14 -3.66
C ARG A 16 10.96 -1.61 -2.80
N LEU A 17 11.18 -0.30 -2.80
CA LEU A 17 12.22 0.33 -1.98
C LEU A 17 11.95 0.11 -0.49
N MET A 18 10.71 0.27 -0.02
CA MET A 18 10.34 -0.01 1.37
C MET A 18 10.55 -1.48 1.74
N GLN A 19 10.19 -2.42 0.86
CA GLN A 19 10.43 -3.85 1.08
C GLN A 19 11.94 -4.17 1.21
N GLN A 20 12.77 -3.57 0.35
CA GLN A 20 14.23 -3.73 0.41
C GLN A 20 14.85 -3.19 1.70
N GLN A 21 14.25 -2.16 2.30
CA GLN A 21 14.71 -1.58 3.57
C GLN A 21 14.17 -2.32 4.81
N GLY A 22 13.50 -3.48 4.62
CA GLY A 22 13.05 -4.34 5.71
C GLY A 22 11.58 -4.22 6.09
N LEU A 23 10.77 -3.47 5.33
CA LEU A 23 9.32 -3.44 5.53
C LEU A 23 8.70 -4.76 5.04
N GLY A 24 8.10 -5.53 5.95
CA GLY A 24 7.50 -6.83 5.61
C GLY A 24 6.34 -6.67 4.63
N GLU A 25 6.17 -7.63 3.70
CA GLU A 25 5.13 -7.55 2.66
C GLU A 25 3.72 -7.40 3.22
N LYS A 26 3.45 -7.98 4.40
CA LYS A 26 2.18 -7.91 5.11
C LYS A 26 1.91 -6.55 5.78
N GLN A 27 2.91 -5.68 5.89
CA GLN A 27 2.76 -4.34 6.47
C GLN A 27 2.27 -3.31 5.45
N ILE A 28 2.19 -3.68 4.16
CA ILE A 28 1.70 -2.80 3.10
C ILE A 28 0.25 -3.19 2.79
N ALA A 29 -0.70 -2.44 3.36
CA ALA A 29 -2.12 -2.73 3.17
C ALA A 29 -2.60 -2.50 1.73
N GLN A 30 -2.14 -1.42 1.07
CA GLN A 30 -2.53 -1.13 -0.30
C GLN A 30 -1.59 -0.14 -1.00
N VAL A 31 -1.43 -0.31 -2.32
CA VAL A 31 -0.76 0.65 -3.21
C VAL A 31 -1.77 1.08 -4.27
N ARG A 32 -1.96 2.39 -4.46
CA ARG A 32 -2.87 2.96 -5.47
C ARG A 32 -2.17 4.06 -6.25
N GLY A 33 -2.37 4.11 -7.57
CA GLY A 33 -2.00 5.24 -8.42
C GLY A 33 -3.21 6.12 -8.69
N PHE A 34 -3.16 7.39 -8.29
CA PHE A 34 -4.26 8.35 -8.48
C PHE A 34 -4.08 9.28 -9.69
N ALA A 35 -2.91 9.22 -10.35
CA ALA A 35 -2.62 9.96 -11.58
C ALA A 35 -3.02 11.45 -11.50
N ASP A 36 -3.91 11.88 -12.39
CA ASP A 36 -4.47 13.22 -12.55
C ASP A 36 -5.87 13.38 -11.93
N GLN A 37 -6.39 12.35 -11.25
CA GLN A 37 -7.71 12.40 -10.62
C GLN A 37 -7.73 13.19 -9.31
N LEU A 38 -6.58 13.34 -8.64
CA LEU A 38 -6.44 14.04 -7.36
C LEU A 38 -5.32 15.11 -7.37
N LEU A 39 -5.41 16.03 -8.35
CA LEU A 39 -4.53 17.19 -8.43
C LEU A 39 -4.64 18.04 -7.16
N ARG A 40 -3.49 18.41 -6.58
CA ARG A 40 -3.48 19.30 -5.40
C ARG A 40 -3.84 20.73 -5.79
N LYS A 41 -3.39 21.13 -6.98
CA LYS A 41 -3.76 22.38 -7.62
C LYS A 41 -4.55 22.05 -8.90
N PRO A 42 -5.88 21.91 -8.81
CA PRO A 42 -6.71 21.59 -9.98
C PRO A 42 -6.67 22.70 -11.04
N GLU A 43 -6.44 23.94 -10.60
CA GLU A 43 -6.26 25.13 -11.42
C GLU A 43 -4.95 25.16 -12.23
N ASN A 44 -3.96 24.32 -11.92
CA ASN A 44 -2.76 24.16 -12.73
C ASN A 44 -2.31 22.68 -12.77
N ALA A 45 -2.84 21.94 -13.75
CA ALA A 45 -2.62 20.51 -13.87
C ALA A 45 -1.14 20.11 -14.08
N VAL A 46 -0.32 20.97 -14.71
CA VAL A 46 1.09 20.68 -15.02
C VAL A 46 2.07 21.10 -13.92
N ASP A 47 1.57 21.68 -12.81
CA ASP A 47 2.41 22.10 -11.69
C ASP A 47 3.21 20.89 -11.14
N PRO A 48 4.55 21.02 -10.97
CA PRO A 48 5.40 19.97 -10.39
C PRO A 48 4.87 19.40 -9.06
N SER A 49 4.18 20.22 -8.26
CA SER A 49 3.59 19.84 -6.97
C SER A 49 2.52 18.74 -7.09
N ASN A 50 1.94 18.54 -8.27
CA ASN A 50 0.99 17.46 -8.52
C ASN A 50 1.67 16.08 -8.67
N ARG A 51 3.00 16.03 -8.88
CA ARG A 51 3.79 14.79 -8.93
C ARG A 51 4.23 14.37 -7.52
N ARG A 52 3.31 13.81 -6.72
CA ARG A 52 3.56 13.44 -5.31
C ARG A 52 3.32 11.96 -5.00
N ILE A 53 3.96 11.48 -3.94
CA ILE A 53 3.66 10.19 -3.29
C ILE A 53 3.17 10.49 -1.88
N SER A 54 2.04 9.92 -1.49
CA SER A 54 1.48 10.04 -0.15
C SER A 54 1.56 8.69 0.55
N LEU A 55 2.07 8.69 1.78
CA LEU A 55 2.17 7.50 2.64
C LEU A 55 1.24 7.69 3.83
N ILE A 56 0.34 6.74 4.06
CA ILE A 56 -0.54 6.73 5.22
C ILE A 56 -0.10 5.58 6.12
N VAL A 57 0.25 5.90 7.36
CA VAL A 57 0.64 4.91 8.37
C VAL A 57 -0.58 4.65 9.24
N GLN A 58 -1.09 3.42 9.19
CA GLN A 58 -2.12 2.97 10.11
C GLN A 58 -1.42 2.42 11.35
N TYR A 59 -1.70 3.05 12.49
CA TYR A 59 -1.32 2.49 13.78
C TYR A 59 -2.35 1.43 14.14
N ILE A 60 -1.88 0.19 14.28
CA ILE A 60 -2.67 -0.89 14.86
C ILE A 60 -2.53 -0.78 16.37
N ASP A 61 -3.66 -0.68 17.07
CA ASP A 61 -3.65 -0.90 18.51
C ASP A 61 -3.15 -2.33 18.77
N PRO A 62 -2.34 -2.54 19.83
CA PRO A 62 -1.72 -3.83 20.09
C PRO A 62 -2.74 -4.97 20.28
N SER A 63 -3.99 -4.65 20.62
CA SER A 63 -5.12 -5.61 20.65
C SER A 63 -5.41 -6.21 19.27
N ASP A 64 -5.44 -5.39 18.22
CA ASP A 64 -5.82 -5.80 16.86
C ASP A 64 -4.69 -6.57 16.18
N ALA A 65 -3.44 -6.23 16.54
CA ALA A 65 -2.25 -6.96 16.09
C ALA A 65 -2.25 -8.43 16.58
N GLN A 66 -2.86 -8.69 17.73
CA GLN A 66 -2.98 -10.02 18.32
C GLN A 66 -4.05 -10.86 17.61
N GLU A 67 -5.16 -10.25 17.23
CA GLU A 67 -6.23 -10.90 16.46
C GLU A 67 -5.75 -11.33 15.06
N ALA A 68 -4.97 -10.48 14.37
CA ALA A 68 -4.42 -10.80 13.05
C ALA A 68 -3.44 -12.00 13.08
N ARG A 69 -2.60 -12.12 14.12
CA ARG A 69 -1.68 -13.27 14.30
C ARG A 69 -2.41 -14.55 14.67
N THR A 70 -3.49 -14.43 15.43
CA THR A 70 -4.32 -15.56 15.84
C THR A 70 -5.11 -16.10 14.65
N ALA A 71 -5.64 -15.21 13.80
CA ALA A 71 -6.33 -15.58 12.57
C ALA A 71 -5.40 -16.29 11.54
N GLU A 72 -4.14 -15.87 11.41
CA GLU A 72 -3.18 -16.57 10.55
C GLU A 72 -2.83 -17.97 11.06
N THR A 73 -2.71 -18.15 12.39
CA THR A 73 -2.38 -19.43 13.01
C THR A 73 -3.51 -20.46 12.89
N VAL A 74 -4.77 -20.02 13.00
CA VAL A 74 -5.94 -20.88 12.84
C VAL A 74 -6.09 -21.35 11.39
N LYS A 75 -5.85 -20.46 10.42
CA LYS A 75 -5.93 -20.77 9.00
C LYS A 75 -4.88 -21.79 8.52
N SER A 76 -3.69 -21.78 9.14
CA SER A 76 -2.65 -22.78 8.86
C SER A 76 -2.96 -24.17 9.44
N ARG A 77 -3.76 -24.26 10.51
CA ARG A 77 -4.18 -25.54 11.11
C ARG A 77 -5.33 -26.19 10.34
N GLU A 78 -6.28 -25.41 9.83
CA GLU A 78 -7.39 -25.93 9.00
C GLU A 78 -6.93 -26.52 7.65
N GLN A 79 -5.79 -26.10 7.10
CA GLN A 79 -5.23 -26.68 5.87
C GLN A 79 -4.55 -28.03 6.08
N THR A 80 -4.14 -28.37 7.31
CA THR A 80 -3.52 -29.67 7.63
C THR A 80 -4.53 -30.80 7.89
N GLU A 81 -5.82 -30.49 8.09
CA GLU A 81 -6.86 -31.49 8.40
C GLU A 81 -7.69 -31.95 7.19
N LYS A 82 -7.40 -31.44 5.98
CA LYS A 82 -8.14 -31.77 4.75
C LYS A 82 -7.31 -32.55 3.71
N LYS A 83 -6.31 -33.31 4.15
CA LYS A 83 -5.54 -34.23 3.30
C LYS A 83 -5.61 -35.66 3.81
#